data_AF-A0A2U1L9H0-F1
#
_entry.id   AF-A0A2U1L9H0-F1
#
_cell.length_a   1.000
_cell.length_b   1.000
_cell.length_c   1.000
_cell.angle_alpha   90.00
_cell.angle_beta   90.00
_cell.angle_gamma   90.00
#
_symmetry.space_group_name_H-M   'P 1'
#
loop_
_entity.id
_entity.type
_entity.pdbx_description
1 polymer ?
#
loop_
_entity_poly.entity_id
_entity_poly.type
_entity_poly.pdbx_seq_one_letter_code
_entity_poly.pdbx_strand_id
1 'polypeptide(L)'
;MTEDEGFLIRMGDESTQLRAKLDKRTDTIDEAWSFGPNNEVAKAGEDCLVESQVRDHRRLDLIAQLLLLTHEGIEEKKAHIEKIKAIQTQKRIRKS
;
A
#
# COMPACT_ATOMS: atom_id res chain seq x y z
N MET A 1 -8.17 6.52 16.08
CA MET A 1 -8.92 6.10 14.88
C MET A 1 -8.59 7.04 13.75
N THR A 2 -8.68 8.35 13.94
CA THR A 2 -8.29 9.35 12.92
C THR A 2 -6.83 9.24 12.45
N GLU A 3 -5.89 8.86 13.31
CA GLU A 3 -4.49 8.63 12.91
C GLU A 3 -4.34 7.41 11.98
N ASP A 4 -4.98 6.29 12.33
CA ASP A 4 -4.95 5.05 11.55
C ASP A 4 -5.71 5.23 10.22
N GLU A 5 -6.87 5.90 10.24
CA GLU A 5 -7.63 6.26 9.05
C GLU A 5 -6.84 7.22 8.14
N GLY A 6 -6.18 8.22 8.73
CA GLY A 6 -5.30 9.13 8.00
C GLY A 6 -4.10 8.40 7.39
N PHE A 7 -3.53 7.41 8.09
CA PHE A 7 -2.49 6.54 7.54
C PHE A 7 -3.00 5.73 6.35
N LEU A 8 -4.18 5.11 6.45
CA LEU A 8 -4.79 4.35 5.35
C LEU A 8 -5.00 5.21 4.11
N ILE A 9 -5.49 6.44 4.25
CA ILE A 9 -5.66 7.38 3.15
C ILE A 9 -4.31 7.68 2.48
N ARG A 10 -3.31 8.10 3.26
CA ARG A 10 -1.99 8.45 2.71
C ARG A 10 -1.33 7.27 2.00
N MET A 11 -1.37 6.08 2.58
CA MET A 11 -0.78 4.88 1.98
C MET A 11 -1.56 4.41 0.74
N GLY A 12 -2.88 4.61 0.71
CA GLY A 12 -3.72 4.39 -0.46
C GLY A 12 -3.37 5.32 -1.62
N ASP A 13 -3.17 6.61 -1.33
CA ASP A 13 -2.73 7.61 -2.31
C ASP A 13 -1.32 7.28 -2.84
N GLU A 14 -0.39 6.94 -1.95
CA GLU A 14 0.97 6.55 -2.31
C GLU A 14 0.97 5.29 -3.21
N SER A 15 0.13 4.30 -2.89
CA SER A 15 -0.06 3.10 -3.71
C SER A 15 -0.58 3.45 -5.11
N THR A 16 -1.54 4.37 -5.21
CA THR A 16 -2.12 4.82 -6.48
C THR A 16 -1.09 5.56 -7.33
N GLN A 17 -0.34 6.48 -6.73
CA GLN A 17 0.73 7.21 -7.43
C GLN A 17 1.84 6.28 -7.90
N LEU A 18 2.21 5.29 -7.08
CA LEU A 18 3.25 4.34 -7.43
C LEU A 18 2.83 3.40 -8.58
N ARG A 19 1.56 2.97 -8.63
CA ARG A 19 1.01 2.24 -9.78
C ARG A 19 1.07 3.07 -11.06
N ALA A 20 0.60 4.32 -11.03
CA ALA A 20 0.65 5.20 -12.19
C ALA A 20 2.09 5.44 -12.70
N LYS A 21 3.07 5.49 -11.78
CA LYS A 21 4.50 5.57 -12.14
C LYS A 21 5.00 4.29 -12.81
N LEU A 22 4.57 3.12 -12.35
CA LEU A 22 4.93 1.82 -12.92
C LEU A 22 4.33 1.62 -14.32
N ASP A 23 3.07 2.04 -14.51
CA ASP A 23 2.41 1.95 -15.82
C ASP A 23 3.19 2.76 -16.87
N LYS A 24 3.50 4.03 -16.57
CA LYS A 24 4.33 4.88 -17.44
C LYS A 24 5.72 4.32 -17.69
N ARG A 25 6.33 3.69 -16.68
CA ARG A 25 7.66 3.09 -16.81
C ARG A 25 7.61 1.89 -17.76
N THR A 26 6.53 1.12 -17.73
CA THR A 26 6.33 -0.03 -18.63
C THR A 26 6.34 0.45 -20.09
N ASP A 27 5.62 1.53 -20.40
CA ASP A 27 5.65 2.15 -21.73
C ASP A 27 7.08 2.56 -22.15
N THR A 28 7.87 3.10 -21.21
CA THR A 28 9.26 3.52 -21.46
C THR A 28 10.20 2.33 -21.67
N ILE A 29 9.99 1.23 -20.96
CA ILE A 29 10.74 -0.02 -21.13
C ILE A 29 10.43 -0.61 -22.51
N ASP A 30 9.16 -0.64 -22.92
CA ASP A 30 8.74 -1.12 -24.23
C ASP A 30 9.34 -0.27 -25.36
N GLU A 31 9.38 1.06 -25.19
CA GLU A 31 10.08 1.95 -26.11
C GLU A 31 11.58 1.65 -26.18
N ALA A 32 12.26 1.52 -25.04
CA ALA A 32 13.68 1.20 -24.99
C ALA A 32 14.00 -0.14 -25.68
N TRP A 33 13.14 -1.14 -25.45
CA TRP A 33 13.24 -2.45 -26.09
C TRP A 33 13.07 -2.38 -27.62
N SER A 34 12.22 -1.47 -28.12
CA SER A 34 11.96 -1.30 -29.56
C SER A 34 13.19 -0.85 -30.37
N PHE A 35 14.19 -0.24 -29.74
CA PHE A 35 15.46 0.13 -30.39
C PHE A 35 16.37 -1.09 -30.65
N GLY A 36 16.05 -2.24 -30.06
CA GLY A 36 16.76 -3.50 -30.24
C GLY A 36 18.05 -3.62 -29.43
N PRO A 37 18.57 -4.86 -29.26
CA PRO A 37 19.66 -5.16 -28.33
C PRO A 37 21.02 -4.58 -28.74
N ASN A 38 21.18 -4.18 -30.01
CA ASN A 38 22.42 -3.61 -30.52
C ASN A 38 22.58 -2.13 -30.16
N ASN A 39 21.51 -1.47 -29.70
CA ASN A 39 21.59 -0.13 -29.14
C ASN A 39 21.99 -0.22 -27.66
N GLU A 40 23.29 -0.23 -27.40
CA GLU A 40 23.86 -0.42 -26.06
C GLU A 40 23.34 0.61 -25.04
N VAL A 41 23.10 1.85 -25.48
CA VAL A 41 22.56 2.92 -24.62
C VAL A 41 21.11 2.64 -24.25
N ALA A 42 20.28 2.28 -25.24
CA ALA A 42 18.88 1.91 -24.98
C ALA A 42 18.80 0.67 -24.08
N LYS A 43 19.67 -0.33 -24.30
CA LYS A 43 19.71 -1.55 -23.50
C LYS A 43 20.10 -1.29 -22.05
N ALA A 44 21.14 -0.47 -21.81
CA ALA A 44 21.52 -0.07 -20.46
C ALA A 44 20.41 0.72 -19.74
N GLY A 45 19.67 1.55 -20.49
CA GLY A 45 18.49 2.25 -19.99
C GLY A 45 17.36 1.30 -19.61
N GLU A 46 17.02 0.34 -20.48
CA GLU A 46 16.03 -0.71 -20.26
C GLU A 46 16.34 -1.49 -18.96
N ASP A 47 17.57 -2.01 -18.84
CA ASP A 47 17.98 -2.82 -17.68
C ASP A 47 17.86 -2.03 -16.36
N CYS A 48 18.29 -0.77 -16.35
CA CYS A 48 18.16 0.11 -15.19
C CYS A 48 16.68 0.34 -14.79
N LEU A 49 15.81 0.54 -15.78
CA LEU A 49 14.38 0.73 -15.56
C LEU A 49 13.72 -0.54 -15.02
N VAL A 50 14.04 -1.71 -15.57
CA VAL A 50 13.54 -3.02 -15.13
C VAL A 50 13.96 -3.29 -13.69
N GLU A 51 15.22 -3.09 -13.33
CA GLU A 51 15.70 -3.27 -11.95
C GLU A 51 14.97 -2.34 -10.96
N SER A 52 14.74 -1.09 -11.36
CA SER A 52 14.01 -0.10 -10.56
C SER A 52 12.53 -0.46 -10.41
N GLN A 53 11.93 -1.01 -11.48
CA GLN A 53 10.55 -1.49 -11.51
C GLN A 53 10.32 -2.63 -10.51
N VAL A 54 11.23 -3.60 -10.42
CA VAL A 54 11.15 -4.70 -9.43
C VAL A 54 11.09 -4.15 -7.99
N ARG A 55 11.91 -3.15 -7.66
CA ARG A 55 11.92 -2.51 -6.33
C ARG A 55 10.61 -1.78 -6.03
N ASP A 56 10.06 -1.06 -7.02
CA ASP A 56 8.79 -0.35 -6.88
C ASP A 56 7.60 -1.32 -6.76
N HIS A 57 7.59 -2.46 -7.45
CA HIS A 57 6.61 -3.54 -7.23
C HIS A 57 6.71 -4.11 -5.82
N ARG A 58 7.92 -4.37 -5.32
CA ARG A 58 8.12 -4.82 -3.93
C ARG A 58 7.58 -3.80 -2.92
N ARG A 59 7.74 -2.50 -3.20
CA ARG A 59 7.16 -1.43 -2.38
C ARG A 59 5.63 -1.50 -2.38
N LEU A 60 4.98 -1.75 -3.51
CA LEU A 60 3.52 -1.96 -3.56
C LEU A 60 3.07 -3.12 -2.68
N ASP A 61 3.77 -4.25 -2.70
CA ASP A 61 3.45 -5.41 -1.85
C ASP A 61 3.52 -5.07 -0.36
N LEU A 62 4.53 -4.27 0.04
CA LEU A 62 4.70 -3.82 1.42
C LEU A 62 3.59 -2.83 1.82
N ILE A 63 3.21 -1.91 0.93
CA ILE A 63 2.10 -0.99 1.17
C ILE A 63 0.79 -1.78 1.37
N ALA A 64 0.53 -2.78 0.52
CA ALA A 64 -0.65 -3.62 0.66
C ALA A 64 -0.70 -4.36 2.01
N GLN A 65 0.43 -4.91 2.46
CA GLN A 65 0.54 -5.54 3.78
C GLN A 65 0.29 -4.55 4.92
N LEU A 66 0.86 -3.35 4.85
CA LEU A 66 0.65 -2.31 5.86
C LEU A 66 -0.82 -1.89 5.94
N LEU A 67 -1.47 -1.68 4.78
CA LEU A 67 -2.90 -1.35 4.72
C LEU A 67 -3.77 -2.43 5.38
N LEU A 68 -3.48 -3.71 5.09
CA LEU A 68 -4.20 -4.83 5.69
C LEU A 68 -4.03 -4.86 7.22
N LEU A 69 -2.79 -4.82 7.71
CA LEU A 69 -2.50 -4.88 9.14
C LEU A 69 -3.12 -3.69 9.90
N THR A 70 -3.06 -2.49 9.33
CA THR A 70 -3.70 -1.32 9.94
C THR A 70 -5.21 -1.48 9.98
N HIS A 71 -5.84 -1.98 8.90
CA HIS A 71 -7.28 -2.21 8.87
C HIS A 71 -7.71 -3.25 9.91
N GLU A 72 -7.00 -4.38 10.02
CA GLU A 72 -7.27 -5.42 11.03
C GLU A 72 -7.16 -4.86 12.45
N GLY A 73 -6.12 -4.06 12.73
CA GLY A 73 -5.95 -3.41 14.04
C GLY A 73 -7.07 -2.42 14.38
N ILE A 74 -7.61 -1.69 13.39
CA ILE A 74 -8.78 -0.82 13.59
C ILE A 74 -10.00 -1.66 13.99
N GLU A 75 -10.28 -2.75 13.27
CA GLU A 75 -11.44 -3.60 13.54
C GLU A 75 -11.34 -4.29 14.90
N GLU A 76 -10.14 -4.77 15.28
CA GLU A 76 -9.89 -5.32 16.62
C GLU A 76 -10.16 -4.27 17.72
N LYS A 77 -9.66 -3.04 17.53
CA LYS A 77 -9.89 -1.94 18.47
C LYS A 77 -11.38 -1.59 18.60
N LYS A 78 -12.13 -1.57 17.49
CA LYS A 78 -13.59 -1.36 17.51
C LYS A 78 -14.30 -2.46 18.31
N ALA A 79 -13.94 -3.73 18.08
CA ALA A 79 -14.50 -4.86 18.80
C ALA A 79 -14.23 -4.78 20.32
N HIS A 80 -13.02 -4.36 20.71
CA HIS A 80 -12.68 -4.14 22.12
C HIS A 80 -13.49 -3.01 22.74
N ILE A 81 -13.69 -1.89 22.03
CA ILE A 81 -14.51 -0.77 22.51
C ILE A 81 -15.94 -1.24 22.79
N GLU A 82 -16.55 -2.02 21.89
CA GLU A 82 -17.90 -2.55 22.08
C GLU A 82 -17.99 -3.53 23.25
N LYS A 83 -16.99 -4.41 23.44
CA LYS A 83 -16.89 -5.25 24.64
C LYS A 83 -16.86 -4.41 25.93
N ILE A 84 -16.06 -3.34 25.96
CA ILE A 84 -15.95 -2.46 27.13
C ILE A 84 -17.29 -1.78 27.42
N LYS A 85 -17.97 -1.26 26.39
CA LYS A 85 -19.31 -0.65 26.53
C LYS A 85 -20.31 -1.64 27.10
N ALA A 86 -20.34 -2.88 26.60
CA ALA A 86 -21.25 -3.92 27.10
C ALA A 86 -21.02 -4.21 28.60
N ILE A 87 -19.76 -4.33 29.03
CA ILE A 87 -19.40 -4.54 30.44
C ILE A 87 -19.86 -3.36 31.31
N GLN A 88 -19.67 -2.13 30.85
CA GLN A 88 -20.10 -0.93 31.58
C GLN A 88 -21.61 -0.88 31.75
N THR A 89 -22.37 -1.21 30.70
CA THR A 89 -23.84 -1.28 30.74
C THR A 89 -24.32 -2.33 31.74
N GLN A 90 -23.76 -3.54 31.71
CA GLN A 90 -24.10 -4.60 32.68
C GLN A 90 -23.81 -4.19 34.12
N LYS A 91 -22.68 -3.51 34.37
CA LYS A 91 -22.35 -3.00 35.71
C LYS A 91 -23.32 -1.93 36.21
N ARG A 92 -23.86 -1.08 35.32
CA ARG A 92 -24.88 -0.08 35.68
C ARG A 92 -26.20 -0.73 36.07
N ILE A 93 -26.65 -1.73 35.30
CA ILE A 93 -27.89 -2.47 35.59
C ILE A 93 -27.81 -3.16 36.96
N ARG A 94 -26.68 -3.79 37.28
CA ARG A 94 -26.49 -4.49 38.58
C ARG A 94 -26.41 -3.57 39.81
N LYS A 95 -26.25 -2.26 39.61
CA LYS A 95 -26.18 -1.26 40.69
C LYS A 95 -27.52 -0.53 40.92
N SER A 96 -28.50 -0.74 40.03
CA SER A 96 -29.87 -0.26 40.17
C SER A 96 -30.75 -1.36 40.77
#